data_AF-A0A4Q2YUM6-F1
#
_entry.id   AF-A0A4Q2YUM6-F1
#
_cell.length_a   1.000
_cell.length_b   1.000
_cell.length_c   1.000
_cell.angle_alpha   90.00
_cell.angle_beta   90.00
_cell.angle_gamma   90.00
#
_symmetry.space_group_name_H-M   'P 1'
#
loop_
_entity.id
_entity.type
_entity.pdbx_description
1 polymer ?
#
loop_
_entity_poly.entity_id
_entity_poly.type
_entity_poly.pdbx_seq_one_letter_code
_entity_poly.pdbx_strand_id
1 'polypeptide(L)'
;MTGRQDSIIRATATGARRGYAAFSLGSRVAALNGGLPNALLSSLTGSQVNLSVMDYNALASTDIDLLAFSDALRTELDAEVLTFGQTLDTQVTLPQVVSALAAASDGQAATALEHVADRALPRSLLPSRVIDLGPRSSSIRVDAANPVKVNALTLLRSALLLGNASRQVDLALASSLPGGSGINVALIIGEPPVNSPLIAVTDTNDVIVRTAQVRLKIDTRVATPVASVQIPVLAELGSASARITDIDCRPNSSAAVSLGVVTSPAMVAIGTVSDSDFHDMKRPLDPKPARVVKLPLVSVDAGAELVLSDLNEKRVAFSRAEIDDGKVKTLSSSGLVAGAAKSLSDRMELDVNVLGLVLDLKALTTVIGETVALAAPVLDTVLSDLTGLLGVQVGQADTRVNALRCGKARLV
;
A
#
# COMPACT_ATOMS: atom_id res chain seq x y z
N MET A 1 -6.97 -28.67 82.51
CA MET A 1 -6.74 -27.46 81.69
C MET A 1 -6.10 -27.91 80.38
N THR A 2 -6.84 -27.92 79.26
CA THR A 2 -6.29 -28.26 77.93
C THR A 2 -6.76 -27.21 76.92
N GLY A 3 -6.11 -26.05 76.93
CA GLY A 3 -6.33 -25.00 75.94
C GLY A 3 -5.36 -25.16 74.78
N ARG A 4 -5.85 -25.27 73.54
CA ARG A 4 -5.01 -25.06 72.35
C ARG A 4 -4.58 -23.58 72.34
N GLN A 5 -3.28 -23.33 72.22
CA GLN A 5 -2.66 -22.02 72.48
C GLN A 5 -2.70 -21.03 71.30
N ASP A 6 -3.21 -21.40 70.12
CA ASP A 6 -3.31 -20.48 69.00
C ASP A 6 -4.30 -20.94 67.91
N SER A 7 -4.92 -19.95 67.25
CA SER A 7 -5.65 -20.14 65.99
C SER A 7 -4.94 -19.35 64.90
N ILE A 8 -4.44 -20.03 63.87
CA ILE A 8 -3.81 -19.36 62.74
C ILE A 8 -4.91 -18.87 61.79
N ILE A 9 -5.13 -17.56 61.76
CA ILE A 9 -5.99 -16.91 60.77
C ILE A 9 -5.12 -16.59 59.56
N ARG A 10 -5.41 -17.22 58.41
CA ARG A 10 -4.73 -16.94 57.14
C ARG A 10 -5.68 -16.15 56.24
N ALA A 11 -5.31 -14.92 55.91
CA ALA A 11 -5.97 -14.12 54.89
C ALA A 11 -5.09 -14.12 53.63
N THR A 12 -5.68 -14.48 52.49
CA THR A 12 -5.04 -14.36 51.18
C THR A 12 -5.79 -13.30 50.41
N ALA A 13 -5.07 -12.35 49.80
CA ALA A 13 -5.65 -11.35 48.92
C ALA A 13 -4.98 -11.43 47.55
N THR A 14 -5.78 -11.44 46.49
CA THR A 14 -5.29 -11.47 45.11
C THR A 14 -5.30 -10.04 44.58
N GLY A 15 -4.15 -9.54 44.16
CA GLY A 15 -4.04 -8.25 43.48
C GLY A 15 -4.01 -8.45 41.97
N ALA A 16 -4.75 -7.63 41.23
CA ALA A 16 -4.65 -7.56 39.77
C ALA A 16 -4.03 -6.22 39.34
N ARG A 17 -3.24 -6.25 38.26
CA ARG A 17 -2.63 -5.07 37.65
C ARG A 17 -3.11 -4.97 36.20
N ARG A 18 -3.64 -3.81 35.80
CA ARG A 18 -4.03 -3.54 34.41
C ARG A 18 -2.91 -2.85 33.66
N GLY A 19 -2.56 -3.36 32.49
CA GLY A 19 -1.62 -2.75 31.55
C GLY A 19 -2.37 -2.18 30.33
N TYR A 20 -1.92 -1.03 29.86
CA TYR A 20 -2.39 -0.40 28.62
C TYR A 20 -1.21 -0.15 27.70
N ALA A 21 -1.37 -0.40 26.41
CA ALA A 21 -0.37 -0.07 25.41
C ALA A 21 -0.98 0.52 24.14
N ALA A 22 -0.18 1.31 23.44
CA ALA A 22 -0.50 1.85 22.11
C ALA A 22 0.64 1.48 21.16
N PHE A 23 0.34 1.18 19.91
CA PHE A 23 1.33 0.79 18.90
C PHE A 23 1.03 1.43 17.55
N SER A 24 2.03 1.47 16.67
CA SER A 24 1.89 1.86 15.28
C SER A 24 2.30 0.71 14.37
N LEU A 25 1.60 0.59 13.23
CA LEU A 25 1.91 -0.36 12.18
C LEU A 25 2.11 0.39 10.87
N GLY A 26 3.23 0.12 10.19
CA GLY A 26 3.49 0.49 8.81
C GLY A 26 3.70 -0.76 7.96
N SER A 27 3.54 -0.63 6.65
CA SER A 27 3.85 -1.70 5.70
C SER A 27 4.60 -1.16 4.50
N ARG A 28 5.29 -2.02 3.74
CA ARG A 28 5.97 -1.64 2.50
C ARG A 28 5.97 -2.79 1.50
N VAL A 29 5.89 -2.45 0.21
CA VAL A 29 6.04 -3.37 -0.93
C VAL A 29 7.36 -3.04 -1.62
N ALA A 30 8.12 -4.06 -2.04
CA ALA A 30 9.30 -3.85 -2.86
C ALA A 30 8.92 -3.33 -4.26
N ALA A 31 9.89 -2.70 -4.94
CA ALA A 31 9.65 -1.94 -6.15
C ALA A 31 8.98 -2.75 -7.28
N LEU A 32 8.05 -2.07 -7.94
CA LEU A 32 7.21 -2.53 -9.04
C LEU A 32 7.98 -2.50 -10.38
N ASN A 33 7.98 -3.60 -11.16
CA ASN A 33 8.50 -3.65 -12.54
C ASN A 33 7.35 -3.97 -13.52
N GLY A 34 7.18 -3.21 -14.63
CA GLY A 34 6.20 -3.55 -15.68
C GLY A 34 5.58 -2.36 -16.42
N GLY A 35 4.48 -2.57 -17.16
CA GLY A 35 3.81 -1.55 -17.99
C GLY A 35 2.87 -0.58 -17.27
N LEU A 36 2.34 -0.96 -16.09
CA LEU A 36 1.54 -0.09 -15.21
C LEU A 36 2.27 1.20 -14.75
N PRO A 37 3.60 1.19 -14.46
CA PRO A 37 4.40 2.39 -14.22
C PRO A 37 4.16 3.54 -15.21
N ASN A 38 4.04 3.28 -16.52
CA ASN A 38 3.80 4.35 -17.51
C ASN A 38 2.38 4.88 -17.47
N ALA A 39 1.39 4.03 -17.23
CA ALA A 39 0.01 4.48 -17.04
C ALA A 39 -0.08 5.38 -15.80
N LEU A 40 0.49 4.93 -14.68
CA LEU A 40 0.56 5.69 -13.43
C LEU A 40 1.31 7.02 -13.60
N LEU A 41 2.50 6.96 -14.19
CA LEU A 41 3.32 8.12 -14.49
C LEU A 41 2.51 9.13 -15.33
N SER A 42 1.87 8.65 -16.40
CA SER A 42 1.05 9.49 -17.29
C SER A 42 -0.09 10.19 -16.54
N SER A 43 -0.73 9.52 -15.58
CA SER A 43 -1.84 10.13 -14.84
C SER A 43 -1.36 11.13 -13.78
N LEU A 44 -0.25 10.82 -13.10
CA LEU A 44 0.36 11.74 -12.14
C LEU A 44 0.96 12.98 -12.81
N THR A 45 1.53 12.82 -14.02
CA THR A 45 1.98 13.94 -14.86
C THR A 45 0.80 14.65 -15.52
N GLY A 46 -0.34 13.98 -15.69
CA GLY A 46 -1.54 14.50 -16.36
C GLY A 46 -1.44 14.49 -17.89
N SER A 47 -0.53 13.72 -18.46
CA SER A 47 -0.22 13.65 -19.89
C SER A 47 0.40 12.29 -20.23
N GLN A 48 0.37 11.87 -21.48
CA GLN A 48 0.91 10.56 -21.84
C GLN A 48 2.46 10.56 -21.77
N VAL A 49 3.01 9.78 -20.84
CA VAL A 49 4.45 9.57 -20.66
C VAL A 49 4.77 8.07 -20.77
N ASN A 50 5.67 7.74 -21.68
CA ASN A 50 6.10 6.37 -21.93
C ASN A 50 7.61 6.27 -21.68
N LEU A 51 7.99 5.76 -20.52
CA LEU A 51 9.38 5.42 -20.20
C LEU A 51 9.64 3.94 -20.52
N SER A 52 10.82 3.65 -21.05
CA SER A 52 11.27 2.28 -21.27
C SER A 52 11.71 1.62 -19.96
N VAL A 53 11.88 0.29 -19.96
CA VAL A 53 12.48 -0.43 -18.82
C VAL A 53 13.90 0.08 -18.52
N MET A 54 14.65 0.50 -19.55
CA MET A 54 15.99 1.07 -19.36
C MET A 54 15.93 2.43 -18.65
N ASP A 55 14.93 3.27 -18.96
CA ASP A 55 14.73 4.55 -18.28
C ASP A 55 14.41 4.33 -16.80
N TYR A 56 13.50 3.39 -16.48
CA TYR A 56 13.20 3.06 -15.09
C TYR A 56 14.42 2.50 -14.34
N ASN A 57 15.22 1.64 -14.98
CA ASN A 57 16.44 1.11 -14.37
C ASN A 57 17.45 2.23 -14.11
N ALA A 58 17.62 3.16 -15.06
CA ALA A 58 18.49 4.31 -14.88
C ALA A 58 18.03 5.17 -13.69
N LEU A 59 16.75 5.55 -13.64
CA LEU A 59 16.17 6.31 -12.53
C LEU A 59 16.30 5.57 -11.19
N ALA A 60 16.16 4.25 -11.18
CA ALA A 60 16.28 3.42 -9.98
C ALA A 60 17.74 3.29 -9.51
N SER A 61 18.72 3.37 -10.41
CA SER A 61 20.15 3.27 -10.09
C SER A 61 20.86 4.60 -9.81
N THR A 62 20.22 5.72 -10.14
CA THR A 62 20.84 7.05 -10.00
C THR A 62 20.46 7.70 -8.67
N ASP A 63 21.47 8.24 -7.99
CA ASP A 63 21.30 9.10 -6.81
C ASP A 63 21.54 10.56 -7.18
N ILE A 64 20.61 11.44 -6.81
CA ILE A 64 20.69 12.89 -7.01
C ILE A 64 21.09 13.55 -5.69
N ASP A 65 22.03 14.50 -5.75
CA ASP A 65 22.39 15.34 -4.60
C ASP A 65 21.32 16.42 -4.41
N LEU A 66 20.65 16.44 -3.25
CA LEU A 66 19.61 17.41 -2.94
C LEU A 66 20.14 18.86 -2.90
N LEU A 67 21.44 19.05 -2.65
CA LEU A 67 22.04 20.38 -2.72
C LEU A 67 22.15 20.84 -4.17
N ALA A 68 22.59 19.97 -5.08
CA ALA A 68 22.63 20.25 -6.52
C ALA A 68 21.22 20.42 -7.10
N PHE A 69 20.25 19.61 -6.66
CA PHE A 69 18.84 19.80 -7.01
C PHE A 69 18.29 21.14 -6.54
N SER A 70 18.59 21.55 -5.30
CA SER A 70 18.12 22.84 -4.78
C SER A 70 18.76 24.02 -5.51
N ASP A 71 20.02 23.88 -5.94
CA ASP A 71 20.70 24.86 -6.79
C ASP A 71 20.08 24.92 -8.20
N ALA A 72 19.82 23.77 -8.82
CA ALA A 72 19.13 23.69 -10.11
C ALA A 72 17.71 24.27 -10.05
N LEU A 73 16.94 23.96 -9.01
CA LEU A 73 15.60 24.51 -8.80
C LEU A 73 15.64 26.03 -8.61
N ARG A 74 16.67 26.55 -7.95
CA ARG A 74 16.87 27.99 -7.83
C ARG A 74 17.09 28.66 -9.19
N THR A 75 17.85 28.02 -10.08
CA THR A 75 18.05 28.46 -11.47
C THR A 75 16.75 28.43 -12.26
N GLU A 76 15.95 27.37 -12.13
CA GLU A 76 14.61 27.26 -12.75
C GLU A 76 13.62 28.34 -12.29
N LEU A 77 13.84 28.90 -11.10
CA LEU A 77 13.02 29.98 -10.52
C LEU A 77 13.59 31.38 -10.76
N ASP A 78 14.74 31.49 -11.43
CA ASP A 78 15.46 32.75 -11.62
C ASP A 78 15.74 33.49 -10.28
N ALA A 79 16.03 32.72 -9.23
CA ALA A 79 16.01 33.17 -7.83
C ALA A 79 17.37 33.01 -7.12
N GLU A 80 18.46 33.42 -7.75
CA GLU A 80 19.86 33.17 -7.33
C GLU A 80 20.22 33.55 -5.88
N VAL A 81 19.46 34.44 -5.24
CA VAL A 81 19.74 34.97 -3.89
C VAL A 81 19.15 34.08 -2.77
N LEU A 82 18.28 33.12 -3.10
CA LEU A 82 17.63 32.27 -2.09
C LEU A 82 18.59 31.22 -1.51
N THR A 83 18.45 30.99 -0.21
CA THR A 83 19.00 29.80 0.47
C THR A 83 18.26 28.54 0.02
N PHE A 84 18.87 27.37 0.16
CA PHE A 84 18.23 26.12 -0.24
C PHE A 84 16.88 25.89 0.47
N GLY A 85 16.77 26.23 1.76
CA GLY A 85 15.50 26.17 2.50
C GLY A 85 14.43 27.09 1.90
N GLN A 86 14.79 28.35 1.61
CA GLN A 86 13.87 29.30 0.98
C GLN A 86 13.45 28.87 -0.43
N THR A 87 14.36 28.27 -1.20
CA THR A 87 14.04 27.69 -2.52
C THR A 87 13.01 26.56 -2.37
N LEU A 88 13.21 25.64 -1.41
CA LEU A 88 12.28 24.53 -1.17
C LEU A 88 10.93 24.97 -0.58
N ASP A 89 10.89 26.10 0.11
CA ASP A 89 9.68 26.76 0.62
C ASP A 89 8.95 27.62 -0.43
N THR A 90 9.48 27.70 -1.65
CA THR A 90 8.81 28.41 -2.74
C THR A 90 7.77 27.49 -3.40
N GLN A 91 6.60 28.05 -3.73
CA GLN A 91 5.62 27.33 -4.51
C GLN A 91 6.09 27.22 -5.96
N VAL A 92 6.28 25.99 -6.43
CA VAL A 92 6.84 25.67 -7.74
C VAL A 92 5.90 24.74 -8.50
N THR A 93 6.10 24.59 -9.80
CA THR A 93 5.32 23.64 -10.62
C THR A 93 6.02 22.28 -10.73
N LEU A 94 5.23 21.23 -10.95
CA LEU A 94 5.76 19.88 -11.20
C LEU A 94 6.81 19.83 -12.33
N PRO A 95 6.60 20.47 -13.51
CA PRO A 95 7.63 20.54 -14.55
C PRO A 95 8.93 21.16 -14.05
N GLN A 96 8.90 22.30 -13.35
CA GLN A 96 10.10 22.95 -12.82
C GLN A 96 10.88 22.05 -11.85
N VAL A 97 10.17 21.30 -11.01
CA VAL A 97 10.79 20.36 -10.06
C VAL A 97 11.44 19.20 -10.80
N VAL A 98 10.76 18.63 -11.80
CA VAL A 98 11.31 17.50 -12.56
C VAL A 98 12.47 17.96 -13.47
N SER A 99 12.41 19.16 -14.05
CA SER A 99 13.52 19.79 -14.78
C SER A 99 14.73 20.00 -13.87
N ALA A 100 14.52 20.51 -12.64
CA ALA A 100 15.60 20.65 -11.67
C ALA A 100 16.20 19.30 -11.25
N LEU A 101 15.40 18.24 -11.13
CA LEU A 101 15.90 16.87 -10.92
C LEU A 101 16.74 16.40 -12.10
N ALA A 102 16.30 16.68 -13.34
CA ALA A 102 17.05 16.33 -14.54
C ALA A 102 18.41 17.04 -14.58
N ALA A 103 18.42 18.35 -14.32
CA ALA A 103 19.64 19.17 -14.30
C ALA A 103 20.62 18.78 -13.17
N ALA A 104 20.11 18.19 -12.08
CA ALA A 104 20.92 17.65 -10.98
C ALA A 104 21.30 16.17 -11.17
N SER A 105 20.95 15.57 -12.30
CA SER A 105 21.26 14.20 -12.69
C SER A 105 22.11 14.19 -13.97
N ASP A 106 22.56 13.00 -14.38
CA ASP A 106 23.28 12.79 -15.63
C ASP A 106 22.76 11.57 -16.41
N GLY A 107 23.32 11.39 -17.61
CA GLY A 107 23.10 10.22 -18.45
C GLY A 107 21.63 9.93 -18.77
N GLN A 108 21.28 8.64 -18.80
CA GLN A 108 19.93 8.19 -19.14
C GLN A 108 18.87 8.65 -18.13
N ALA A 109 19.24 8.84 -16.85
CA ALA A 109 18.32 9.31 -15.83
C ALA A 109 17.92 10.77 -16.05
N ALA A 110 18.86 11.64 -16.45
CA ALA A 110 18.56 13.01 -16.83
C ALA A 110 17.60 13.05 -18.03
N THR A 111 17.89 12.31 -19.11
CA THR A 111 17.01 12.23 -20.29
C THR A 111 15.59 11.74 -19.96
N ALA A 112 15.48 10.74 -19.07
CA ALA A 112 14.18 10.25 -18.63
C ALA A 112 13.40 11.30 -17.82
N LEU A 113 14.09 12.05 -16.94
CA LEU A 113 13.48 13.15 -16.18
C LEU A 113 13.05 14.30 -17.09
N GLU A 114 13.88 14.71 -18.06
CA GLU A 114 13.52 15.73 -19.07
C GLU A 114 12.27 15.32 -19.85
N HIS A 115 12.23 14.07 -20.32
CA HIS A 115 11.08 13.54 -21.05
C HIS A 115 9.78 13.59 -20.22
N VAL A 116 9.89 13.39 -18.90
CA VAL A 116 8.77 13.55 -17.95
C VAL A 116 8.41 15.02 -17.76
N ALA A 117 9.40 15.89 -17.54
CA ALA A 117 9.20 17.33 -17.31
C ALA A 117 8.48 18.00 -18.48
N ASP A 118 8.90 17.72 -19.72
CA ASP A 118 8.33 18.25 -20.97
C ASP A 118 6.83 17.94 -21.13
N ARG A 119 6.38 16.86 -20.51
CA ARG A 119 5.00 16.37 -20.63
C ARG A 119 4.19 16.72 -19.39
N ALA A 120 4.80 16.92 -18.23
CA ALA A 120 4.08 17.17 -17.00
C ALA A 120 3.20 18.43 -17.09
N LEU A 121 1.95 18.33 -16.63
CA LEU A 121 1.09 19.49 -16.47
C LEU A 121 1.59 20.36 -15.31
N PRO A 122 1.47 21.70 -15.42
CA PRO A 122 1.95 22.62 -14.40
C PRO A 122 1.05 22.59 -13.15
N ARG A 123 1.28 21.63 -12.26
CA ARG A 123 0.62 21.53 -10.95
C ARG A 123 1.51 22.12 -9.87
N SER A 124 0.96 23.00 -9.04
CA SER A 124 1.70 23.66 -7.95
C SER A 124 1.98 22.68 -6.81
N LEU A 125 3.22 22.68 -6.32
CA LEU A 125 3.65 21.91 -5.16
C LEU A 125 4.65 22.69 -4.31
N LEU A 126 4.87 22.22 -3.08
CA LEU A 126 5.78 22.84 -2.11
C LEU A 126 6.85 21.80 -1.72
N PRO A 127 8.09 21.88 -2.27
CA PRO A 127 9.12 20.87 -2.07
C PRO A 127 9.48 20.61 -0.61
N SER A 128 9.41 21.63 0.26
CA SER A 128 9.69 21.51 1.70
C SER A 128 8.77 20.57 2.46
N ARG A 129 7.63 20.16 1.88
CA ARG A 129 6.75 19.12 2.46
C ARG A 129 7.35 17.72 2.44
N VAL A 130 8.36 17.48 1.62
CA VAL A 130 9.03 16.18 1.49
C VAL A 130 10.53 16.29 1.73
N ILE A 131 11.15 17.43 1.39
CA ILE A 131 12.59 17.62 1.50
C ILE A 131 12.88 18.57 2.67
N ASP A 132 13.55 18.05 3.70
CA ASP A 132 14.13 18.85 4.77
C ASP A 132 15.66 18.68 4.76
N LEU A 133 16.38 19.77 4.47
CA LEU A 133 17.83 19.81 4.46
C LEU A 133 18.44 20.05 5.85
N GLY A 134 17.59 20.23 6.88
CA GLY A 134 17.98 20.46 8.25
C GLY A 134 18.94 21.65 8.37
N PRO A 135 20.10 21.49 9.03
CA PRO A 135 21.09 22.56 9.19
C PRO A 135 21.66 23.11 7.87
N ARG A 136 21.51 22.39 6.75
CA ARG A 136 22.02 22.82 5.43
C ARG A 136 21.05 23.74 4.69
N SER A 137 19.83 23.92 5.21
CA SER A 137 18.80 24.79 4.63
C SER A 137 19.25 26.26 4.49
N SER A 138 20.09 26.77 5.39
CA SER A 138 20.59 28.16 5.35
C SER A 138 21.72 28.38 4.33
N SER A 139 22.20 27.34 3.67
CA SER A 139 23.29 27.45 2.69
C SER A 139 22.78 27.93 1.33
N ILE A 140 23.67 28.59 0.57
CA ILE A 140 23.43 29.07 -0.81
C ILE A 140 24.39 28.41 -1.83
N ARG A 141 25.28 27.52 -1.37
CA ARG A 141 26.31 26.87 -2.18
C ARG A 141 26.28 25.37 -1.95
N VAL A 142 26.45 24.61 -3.03
CA VAL A 142 26.60 23.16 -3.00
C VAL A 142 27.94 22.82 -2.36
N ASP A 143 27.92 21.97 -1.34
CA ASP A 143 29.13 21.39 -0.75
C ASP A 143 29.39 20.02 -1.40
N ALA A 144 30.18 20.03 -2.48
CA ALA A 144 30.53 18.83 -3.24
C ALA A 144 31.28 17.78 -2.40
N ALA A 145 31.90 18.16 -1.28
CA ALA A 145 32.57 17.22 -0.39
C ALA A 145 31.59 16.43 0.50
N ASN A 146 30.37 16.94 0.70
CA ASN A 146 29.36 16.33 1.58
C ASN A 146 27.96 16.32 0.94
N PRO A 147 27.74 15.57 -0.16
CA PRO A 147 26.46 15.54 -0.85
C PRO A 147 25.34 14.92 0.00
N VAL A 148 24.08 15.32 -0.22
CA VAL A 148 22.89 14.66 0.34
C VAL A 148 22.25 13.82 -0.76
N LYS A 149 22.63 12.56 -0.87
CA LYS A 149 22.18 11.69 -1.98
C LYS A 149 20.82 11.07 -1.68
N VAL A 150 19.89 11.21 -2.63
CA VAL A 150 18.59 10.53 -2.62
C VAL A 150 18.33 9.96 -4.01
N ASN A 151 17.77 8.75 -4.05
CA ASN A 151 17.45 8.05 -5.28
C ASN A 151 16.51 8.86 -6.20
N ALA A 152 16.86 8.96 -7.49
CA ALA A 152 16.15 9.76 -8.48
C ALA A 152 14.70 9.32 -8.67
N LEU A 153 14.46 8.01 -8.80
CA LEU A 153 13.10 7.47 -8.93
C LEU A 153 12.23 7.79 -7.70
N THR A 154 12.83 7.81 -6.51
CA THR A 154 12.15 8.17 -5.25
C THR A 154 11.77 9.65 -5.22
N LEU A 155 12.68 10.54 -5.64
CA LEU A 155 12.40 11.97 -5.74
C LEU A 155 11.31 12.27 -6.78
N LEU A 156 11.40 11.65 -7.96
CA LEU A 156 10.39 11.78 -9.02
C LEU A 156 9.01 11.35 -8.52
N ARG A 157 8.91 10.15 -7.91
CA ARG A 157 7.64 9.65 -7.34
C ARG A 157 7.09 10.60 -6.28
N SER A 158 7.96 11.14 -5.42
CA SER A 158 7.54 12.06 -4.37
C SER A 158 7.02 13.38 -4.93
N ALA A 159 7.66 13.95 -5.94
CA ALA A 159 7.21 15.15 -6.63
C ALA A 159 5.85 14.93 -7.32
N LEU A 160 5.69 13.80 -8.01
CA LEU A 160 4.44 13.40 -8.67
C LEU A 160 3.28 13.23 -7.69
N LEU A 161 3.53 12.61 -6.52
CA LEU A 161 2.54 12.46 -5.46
C LEU A 161 2.20 13.80 -4.79
N LEU A 162 3.19 14.67 -4.56
CA LEU A 162 2.96 16.02 -4.02
C LEU A 162 2.11 16.88 -4.95
N GLY A 163 2.30 16.76 -6.27
CA GLY A 163 1.49 17.41 -7.28
C GLY A 163 0.07 16.84 -7.41
N ASN A 164 -0.24 15.72 -6.75
CA ASN A 164 -1.55 15.09 -6.77
C ASN A 164 -2.23 15.15 -5.39
N ALA A 165 -3.05 16.19 -5.17
CA ALA A 165 -3.66 16.50 -3.87
C ALA A 165 -4.54 15.38 -3.29
N SER A 166 -5.14 14.52 -4.13
CA SER A 166 -5.99 13.41 -3.69
C SER A 166 -5.20 12.13 -3.39
N ARG A 167 -3.91 12.03 -3.76
CA ARG A 167 -3.08 10.80 -3.74
C ARG A 167 -3.76 9.58 -4.38
N GLN A 168 -4.76 9.85 -5.21
CA GLN A 168 -5.60 8.90 -5.90
C GLN A 168 -5.36 9.07 -7.38
N VAL A 169 -5.27 7.96 -8.08
CA VAL A 169 -5.02 7.94 -9.51
C VAL A 169 -6.16 7.17 -10.13
N ASP A 170 -7.15 7.90 -10.63
CA ASP A 170 -8.21 7.34 -11.47
C ASP A 170 -7.80 7.51 -12.93
N LEU A 171 -7.57 6.40 -13.62
CA LEU A 171 -7.20 6.35 -15.03
C LEU A 171 -8.34 5.70 -15.82
N ALA A 172 -8.90 6.46 -16.75
CA ALA A 172 -9.74 5.94 -17.81
C ALA A 172 -8.86 5.66 -19.03
N LEU A 173 -8.36 4.43 -19.19
CA LEU A 173 -7.40 4.09 -20.25
C LEU A 173 -8.06 3.99 -21.64
N ALA A 174 -9.37 3.72 -21.69
CA ALA A 174 -10.15 3.66 -22.93
C ALA A 174 -11.66 3.86 -22.68
N SER A 175 -12.08 4.94 -22.03
CA SER A 175 -13.46 5.13 -21.51
C SER A 175 -14.57 5.32 -22.54
N SER A 176 -14.29 5.28 -23.84
CA SER A 176 -15.30 5.59 -24.87
C SER A 176 -15.00 4.99 -26.24
N LEU A 177 -14.61 3.71 -26.31
CA LEU A 177 -14.51 3.04 -27.61
C LEU A 177 -15.92 2.85 -28.20
N PRO A 178 -16.10 3.04 -29.53
CA PRO A 178 -17.36 2.73 -30.19
C PRO A 178 -17.81 1.30 -29.84
N GLY A 179 -19.06 1.16 -29.38
CA GLY A 179 -19.61 -0.12 -28.95
C GLY A 179 -19.64 -0.35 -27.43
N GLY A 180 -19.12 0.55 -26.59
CA GLY A 180 -19.27 0.48 -25.12
C GLY A 180 -18.20 -0.34 -24.40
N SER A 181 -17.16 -0.75 -25.11
CA SER A 181 -15.95 -1.35 -24.53
C SER A 181 -15.05 -0.28 -23.90
N GLY A 182 -14.35 -0.62 -22.83
CA GLY A 182 -13.42 0.29 -22.18
C GLY A 182 -12.75 -0.30 -20.95
N ILE A 183 -11.67 0.33 -20.51
CA ILE A 183 -10.91 -0.08 -19.33
C ILE A 183 -10.80 1.12 -18.39
N ASN A 184 -11.26 0.94 -17.16
CA ASN A 184 -11.10 1.89 -16.07
C ASN A 184 -10.17 1.30 -15.02
N VAL A 185 -9.26 2.11 -14.50
CA VAL A 185 -8.30 1.72 -13.48
C VAL A 185 -8.34 2.77 -12.38
N ALA A 186 -8.58 2.37 -11.14
CA ALA A 186 -8.43 3.23 -9.96
C ALA A 186 -7.30 2.69 -9.10
N LEU A 187 -6.38 3.57 -8.70
CA LEU A 187 -5.23 3.24 -7.86
C LEU A 187 -5.18 4.20 -6.68
N ILE A 188 -5.05 3.64 -5.48
CA ILE A 188 -4.85 4.38 -4.22
C ILE A 188 -3.52 3.94 -3.65
N ILE A 189 -2.68 4.92 -3.30
CA ILE A 189 -1.41 4.69 -2.62
C ILE A 189 -1.56 5.12 -1.16
N GLY A 190 -1.27 4.19 -0.25
CA GLY A 190 -1.47 4.33 1.19
C GLY A 190 -0.49 5.27 1.89
N GLU A 191 -0.91 5.71 3.06
CA GLU A 191 -0.34 6.79 3.89
C GLU A 191 0.49 6.28 5.10
N PRO A 192 1.06 7.16 5.96
CA PRO A 192 2.00 6.82 7.04
C PRO A 192 1.45 5.82 8.08
N PRO A 193 2.31 5.31 9.01
CA PRO A 193 1.94 4.29 9.98
C PRO A 193 0.63 4.58 10.73
N VAL A 194 -0.26 3.60 10.78
CA VAL A 194 -1.54 3.72 11.48
C VAL A 194 -1.30 3.49 12.97
N ASN A 195 -1.84 4.37 13.80
CA ASN A 195 -1.70 4.31 15.25
C ASN A 195 -2.92 3.67 15.90
N SER A 196 -2.71 2.86 16.93
CA SER A 196 -3.75 2.41 17.83
C SER A 196 -4.04 3.47 18.91
N PRO A 197 -5.27 3.56 19.42
CA PRO A 197 -5.51 4.18 20.71
C PRO A 197 -4.80 3.38 21.83
N LEU A 198 -4.67 3.99 23.00
CA LEU A 198 -4.13 3.34 24.19
C LEU A 198 -5.18 2.37 24.77
N ILE A 199 -4.88 1.06 24.81
CA ILE A 199 -5.84 0.00 25.14
C ILE A 199 -5.28 -1.08 26.08
N ALA A 200 -6.14 -1.76 26.83
CA ALA A 200 -5.80 -2.92 27.67
C ALA A 200 -6.24 -4.24 27.01
N VAL A 201 -5.47 -5.31 27.20
CA VAL A 201 -5.71 -6.64 26.60
C VAL A 201 -7.03 -7.27 27.07
N THR A 202 -7.57 -6.85 28.22
CA THR A 202 -8.73 -7.50 28.86
C THR A 202 -10.04 -6.72 28.79
N ASP A 203 -10.03 -5.45 28.34
CA ASP A 203 -11.22 -4.58 28.48
C ASP A 203 -12.13 -4.56 27.23
N THR A 204 -11.62 -4.89 26.05
CA THR A 204 -12.39 -4.98 24.79
C THR A 204 -11.58 -5.79 23.79
N ASN A 205 -12.15 -6.85 23.20
CA ASN A 205 -11.50 -7.70 22.17
C ASN A 205 -10.85 -6.86 21.04
N ASP A 206 -9.58 -6.57 21.27
CA ASP A 206 -8.49 -6.08 20.44
C ASP A 206 -8.81 -5.12 19.29
N VAL A 207 -8.37 -3.87 19.43
CA VAL A 207 -8.25 -2.96 18.28
C VAL A 207 -7.19 -3.51 17.34
N ILE A 208 -7.65 -4.04 16.21
CA ILE A 208 -6.79 -4.44 15.10
C ILE A 208 -6.44 -3.18 14.32
N VAL A 209 -5.15 -2.85 14.28
CA VAL A 209 -4.64 -1.82 13.38
C VAL A 209 -4.26 -2.48 12.07
N ARG A 210 -4.72 -1.89 10.96
CA ARG A 210 -4.48 -2.40 9.60
C ARG A 210 -3.95 -1.29 8.71
N THR A 211 -3.02 -1.65 7.83
CA THR A 211 -2.51 -0.79 6.77
C THR A 211 -2.54 -1.53 5.44
N ALA A 212 -2.51 -0.76 4.35
CA ALA A 212 -2.26 -1.24 3.00
C ALA A 212 -1.44 -0.19 2.25
N GLN A 213 -0.54 -0.63 1.38
CA GLN A 213 0.33 0.29 0.62
C GLN A 213 -0.30 0.69 -0.69
N VAL A 214 -0.97 -0.23 -1.35
CA VAL A 214 -1.57 0.01 -2.65
C VAL A 214 -2.91 -0.69 -2.72
N ARG A 215 -3.92 -0.02 -3.27
CA ARG A 215 -5.14 -0.64 -3.77
C ARG A 215 -5.31 -0.31 -5.23
N LEU A 216 -5.67 -1.32 -6.00
CA LEU A 216 -5.89 -1.24 -7.43
C LEU A 216 -7.26 -1.84 -7.73
N LYS A 217 -8.04 -1.16 -8.55
CA LYS A 217 -9.31 -1.62 -9.09
C LYS A 217 -9.25 -1.45 -10.61
N ILE A 218 -9.38 -2.52 -11.35
CA ILE A 218 -9.44 -2.52 -12.81
C ILE A 218 -10.83 -3.01 -13.20
N ASP A 219 -11.60 -2.19 -13.90
CA ASP A 219 -12.88 -2.55 -14.49
C ASP A 219 -12.74 -2.59 -16.01
N THR A 220 -12.63 -3.80 -16.56
CA THR A 220 -12.56 -4.01 -18.01
C THR A 220 -13.94 -4.40 -18.53
N ARG A 221 -14.46 -3.64 -19.50
CA ARG A 221 -15.71 -3.94 -20.19
C ARG A 221 -15.44 -4.20 -21.66
N VAL A 222 -15.96 -5.31 -22.16
CA VAL A 222 -15.97 -5.67 -23.57
C VAL A 222 -17.42 -5.88 -23.98
N ALA A 223 -17.88 -5.09 -24.94
CA ALA A 223 -19.22 -5.20 -25.48
C ALA A 223 -19.16 -5.65 -26.94
N THR A 224 -19.98 -6.64 -27.26
CA THR A 224 -20.22 -7.17 -28.60
C THR A 224 -21.72 -7.06 -28.91
N PRO A 225 -22.16 -7.22 -30.17
CA PRO A 225 -23.58 -7.18 -30.51
C PRO A 225 -24.46 -8.21 -29.78
N VAL A 226 -23.87 -9.29 -29.26
CA VAL A 226 -24.57 -10.43 -28.67
C VAL A 226 -24.28 -10.63 -27.18
N ALA A 227 -23.20 -10.05 -26.65
CA ALA A 227 -22.75 -10.27 -25.28
C ALA A 227 -22.03 -9.03 -24.72
N SER A 228 -22.18 -8.80 -23.42
CA SER A 228 -21.33 -7.90 -22.65
C SER A 228 -20.57 -8.69 -21.59
N VAL A 229 -19.25 -8.51 -21.60
CA VAL A 229 -18.33 -9.10 -20.63
C VAL A 229 -17.75 -7.96 -19.79
N GLN A 230 -17.80 -8.12 -18.47
CA GLN A 230 -17.20 -7.19 -17.52
C GLN A 230 -16.30 -7.97 -16.57
N ILE A 231 -15.05 -7.54 -16.39
CA ILE A 231 -14.09 -8.23 -15.53
C ILE A 231 -13.59 -7.21 -14.51
N PRO A 232 -14.23 -7.13 -13.34
CA PRO A 232 -13.76 -6.27 -12.26
C PRO A 232 -12.70 -7.03 -11.46
N VAL A 233 -11.46 -6.56 -11.58
CA VAL A 233 -10.32 -7.07 -10.83
C VAL A 233 -9.96 -6.09 -9.73
N LEU A 234 -9.76 -6.59 -8.52
CA LEU A 234 -9.31 -5.86 -7.36
C LEU A 234 -7.97 -6.43 -6.92
N ALA A 235 -7.06 -5.56 -6.50
CA ALA A 235 -5.84 -5.98 -5.85
C ALA A 235 -5.51 -5.05 -4.69
N GLU A 236 -5.00 -5.63 -3.61
CA GLU A 236 -4.43 -4.89 -2.49
C GLU A 236 -3.02 -5.42 -2.20
N LEU A 237 -2.05 -4.52 -2.13
CA LEU A 237 -0.65 -4.87 -1.96
C LEU A 237 -0.08 -4.32 -0.66
N GLY A 238 0.80 -5.12 -0.06
CA GLY A 238 1.54 -4.79 1.15
C GLY A 238 0.63 -4.44 2.31
N SER A 239 -0.42 -5.24 2.55
CA SER A 239 -1.23 -5.05 3.74
C SER A 239 -0.62 -5.76 4.93
N ALA A 240 -0.84 -5.17 6.10
CA ALA A 240 -0.45 -5.75 7.37
C ALA A 240 -1.54 -5.46 8.39
N SER A 241 -1.74 -6.38 9.32
CA SER A 241 -2.57 -6.18 10.49
C SER A 241 -1.81 -6.58 11.73
N ALA A 242 -2.04 -5.86 12.82
CA ALA A 242 -1.44 -6.17 14.11
C ALA A 242 -2.43 -5.92 15.24
N ARG A 243 -2.32 -6.74 16.29
CA ARG A 243 -3.03 -6.56 17.54
C ARG A 243 -2.13 -6.85 18.74
N ILE A 244 -2.48 -6.33 19.91
CA ILE A 244 -1.78 -6.66 21.14
C ILE A 244 -2.23 -8.06 21.58
N THR A 245 -1.27 -8.95 21.81
CA THR A 245 -1.53 -10.32 22.29
C THR A 245 -1.25 -10.48 23.77
N ASP A 246 -0.36 -9.64 24.34
CA ASP A 246 0.06 -9.76 25.72
C ASP A 246 0.72 -8.46 26.23
N ILE A 247 0.56 -8.15 27.52
CA ILE A 247 1.23 -7.03 28.20
C ILE A 247 1.80 -7.53 29.52
N ASP A 248 3.12 -7.43 29.67
CA ASP A 248 3.84 -7.75 30.89
C ASP A 248 4.37 -6.50 31.59
N CYS A 249 3.80 -6.22 32.76
CA CYS A 249 4.11 -5.02 33.54
C CYS A 249 5.28 -5.17 34.52
N ARG A 250 6.06 -6.26 34.44
CA ARG A 250 7.29 -6.41 35.25
C ARG A 250 8.35 -5.36 34.85
N PRO A 251 9.09 -4.76 35.80
CA PRO A 251 10.03 -3.67 35.51
C PRO A 251 11.10 -3.99 34.45
N ASN A 252 11.54 -5.25 34.39
CA ASN A 252 12.60 -5.71 33.47
C ASN A 252 12.07 -6.74 32.45
N SER A 253 10.80 -6.64 32.04
CA SER A 253 10.26 -7.56 31.05
C SER A 253 10.93 -7.36 29.68
N SER A 254 11.48 -8.45 29.14
CA SER A 254 11.97 -8.52 27.75
C SER A 254 10.84 -8.61 26.72
N ALA A 255 9.60 -8.84 27.18
CA ALA A 255 8.39 -8.91 26.37
C ALA A 255 7.26 -8.09 27.00
N ALA A 256 7.57 -6.85 27.37
CA ALA A 256 6.67 -5.93 28.06
C ALA A 256 5.36 -5.67 27.27
N VAL A 257 5.44 -5.65 25.94
CA VAL A 257 4.27 -5.72 25.04
C VAL A 257 4.57 -6.73 23.96
N SER A 258 3.64 -7.62 23.67
CA SER A 258 3.73 -8.50 22.51
C SER A 258 2.61 -8.23 21.54
N LEU A 259 3.00 -7.98 20.29
CA LEU A 259 2.09 -7.82 19.16
C LEU A 259 2.00 -9.16 18.43
N GLY A 260 0.81 -9.50 17.98
CA GLY A 260 0.61 -10.51 16.96
C GLY A 260 0.36 -9.82 15.64
N VAL A 261 1.15 -10.17 14.63
CA VAL A 261 1.23 -9.48 13.34
C VAL A 261 0.96 -10.47 12.23
N VAL A 262 0.09 -10.10 11.31
CA VAL A 262 -0.20 -10.84 10.08
C VAL A 262 0.13 -9.93 8.90
N THR A 263 1.03 -10.39 8.03
CA THR A 263 1.35 -9.71 6.77
C THR A 263 0.66 -10.39 5.61
N SER A 264 0.08 -9.60 4.72
CA SER A 264 -0.52 -10.02 3.46
C SER A 264 0.12 -9.23 2.32
N PRO A 265 1.23 -9.71 1.75
CA PRO A 265 1.94 -8.99 0.69
C PRO A 265 1.08 -8.70 -0.53
N ALA A 266 0.11 -9.55 -0.85
CA ALA A 266 -0.84 -9.28 -1.93
C ALA A 266 -2.17 -10.00 -1.70
N MET A 267 -3.25 -9.37 -2.12
CA MET A 267 -4.54 -9.97 -2.36
C MET A 267 -4.97 -9.58 -3.78
N VAL A 268 -5.54 -10.52 -4.51
CA VAL A 268 -6.13 -10.31 -5.83
C VAL A 268 -7.50 -10.95 -5.83
N ALA A 269 -8.50 -10.27 -6.37
CA ALA A 269 -9.85 -10.79 -6.46
C ALA A 269 -10.54 -10.40 -7.77
N ILE A 270 -11.44 -11.26 -8.22
CA ILE A 270 -12.48 -10.93 -9.20
C ILE A 270 -13.75 -10.67 -8.40
N GLY A 271 -14.27 -9.45 -8.50
CA GLY A 271 -15.42 -9.03 -7.71
C GLY A 271 -15.56 -7.51 -7.66
N THR A 272 -16.60 -7.04 -6.97
CA THR A 272 -16.87 -5.61 -6.81
C THR A 272 -16.86 -5.22 -5.35
N VAL A 273 -16.43 -3.99 -5.08
CA VAL A 273 -16.50 -3.32 -3.78
C VAL A 273 -17.07 -1.91 -3.99
N SER A 274 -17.69 -1.35 -2.96
CA SER A 274 -18.12 0.05 -3.00
C SER A 274 -16.90 0.98 -3.06
N ASP A 275 -17.06 2.18 -3.63
CA ASP A 275 -15.97 3.16 -3.64
C ASP A 275 -15.54 3.53 -2.22
N SER A 276 -16.48 3.69 -1.28
CA SER A 276 -16.16 3.94 0.13
C SER A 276 -15.30 2.85 0.76
N ASP A 277 -15.61 1.57 0.49
CA ASP A 277 -14.81 0.46 1.01
C ASP A 277 -13.44 0.38 0.34
N PHE A 278 -13.37 0.70 -0.96
CA PHE A 278 -12.12 0.80 -1.70
C PHE A 278 -11.21 1.90 -1.15
N HIS A 279 -11.77 3.05 -0.78
CA HIS A 279 -11.03 4.17 -0.19
C HIS A 279 -10.63 3.95 1.29
N ASP A 280 -11.33 3.10 2.06
CA ASP A 280 -11.00 2.83 3.46
C ASP A 280 -9.87 1.79 3.62
N MET A 281 -8.62 2.25 3.57
CA MET A 281 -7.43 1.39 3.72
C MET A 281 -7.28 0.77 5.12
N LYS A 282 -8.07 1.21 6.11
CA LYS A 282 -8.05 0.67 7.47
C LYS A 282 -8.92 -0.59 7.61
N ARG A 283 -9.78 -0.86 6.63
CA ARG A 283 -10.63 -2.07 6.59
C ARG A 283 -10.11 -3.09 5.59
N PRO A 284 -10.30 -4.39 5.81
CA PRO A 284 -10.06 -5.38 4.76
C PRO A 284 -10.99 -5.14 3.57
N LEU A 285 -10.49 -5.36 2.35
CA LEU A 285 -11.36 -5.48 1.19
C LEU A 285 -12.17 -6.77 1.32
N ASP A 286 -13.47 -6.67 1.04
CA ASP A 286 -14.39 -7.81 1.01
C ASP A 286 -15.15 -7.80 -0.32
N PRO A 287 -14.51 -8.30 -1.40
CA PRO A 287 -15.11 -8.31 -2.73
C PRO A 287 -16.33 -9.20 -2.79
N LYS A 288 -17.41 -8.68 -3.36
CA LYS A 288 -18.61 -9.48 -3.64
C LYS A 288 -18.57 -10.04 -5.07
N PRO A 289 -19.18 -11.21 -5.33
CA PRO A 289 -19.35 -11.72 -6.67
C PRO A 289 -19.90 -10.65 -7.61
N ALA A 290 -19.34 -10.60 -8.80
CA ALA A 290 -19.69 -9.59 -9.80
C ALA A 290 -20.28 -10.26 -11.03
N ARG A 291 -21.20 -9.57 -11.70
CA ARG A 291 -21.70 -10.01 -13.00
C ARG A 291 -20.60 -9.89 -14.03
N VAL A 292 -20.05 -11.04 -14.42
CA VAL A 292 -18.95 -11.09 -15.38
C VAL A 292 -19.44 -11.21 -16.82
N VAL A 293 -20.61 -11.82 -17.02
CA VAL A 293 -21.18 -12.02 -18.35
C VAL A 293 -22.66 -11.67 -18.34
N LYS A 294 -23.09 -10.93 -19.35
CA LYS A 294 -24.49 -10.65 -19.63
C LYS A 294 -24.80 -10.96 -21.10
N LEU A 295 -25.65 -11.96 -21.29
CA LEU A 295 -26.28 -12.34 -22.55
C LEU A 295 -27.79 -12.05 -22.45
N PRO A 296 -28.56 -12.05 -23.56
CA PRO A 296 -30.00 -11.77 -23.51
C PRO A 296 -30.82 -12.67 -22.56
N LEU A 297 -30.41 -13.93 -22.38
CA LEU A 297 -31.13 -14.94 -21.58
C LEU A 297 -30.28 -15.57 -20.46
N VAL A 298 -28.98 -15.26 -20.41
CA VAL A 298 -28.03 -15.87 -19.48
C VAL A 298 -27.22 -14.77 -18.81
N SER A 299 -27.03 -14.88 -17.50
CA SER A 299 -26.08 -14.06 -16.76
C SER A 299 -25.18 -14.95 -15.92
N VAL A 300 -23.90 -14.61 -15.88
CA VAL A 300 -22.91 -15.30 -15.05
C VAL A 300 -22.38 -14.31 -14.04
N ASP A 301 -22.51 -14.67 -12.76
CA ASP A 301 -21.92 -13.95 -11.64
C ASP A 301 -20.72 -14.78 -11.14
N ALA A 302 -19.57 -14.15 -10.97
CA ALA A 302 -18.35 -14.82 -10.54
C ALA A 302 -17.65 -14.03 -9.44
N GLY A 303 -17.11 -14.76 -8.47
CA GLY A 303 -16.27 -14.26 -7.40
C GLY A 303 -15.05 -15.16 -7.25
N ALA A 304 -13.86 -14.58 -7.17
CA ALA A 304 -12.66 -15.34 -6.85
C ALA A 304 -11.74 -14.49 -6.00
N GLU A 305 -11.14 -15.05 -4.95
CA GLU A 305 -10.17 -14.34 -4.12
C GLU A 305 -8.91 -15.18 -3.90
N LEU A 306 -7.77 -14.56 -4.14
CA LEU A 306 -6.43 -15.10 -3.94
C LEU A 306 -5.70 -14.20 -2.94
N VAL A 307 -5.43 -14.71 -1.74
CA VAL A 307 -4.68 -13.99 -0.71
C VAL A 307 -3.31 -14.61 -0.52
N LEU A 308 -2.26 -13.86 -0.82
CA LEU A 308 -0.89 -14.16 -0.45
C LEU A 308 -0.64 -13.60 0.95
N SER A 309 -0.76 -14.44 1.97
CA SER A 309 -0.57 -14.04 3.37
C SER A 309 0.15 -15.09 4.18
N ASP A 310 0.69 -14.67 5.32
CA ASP A 310 1.13 -15.62 6.33
C ASP A 310 -0.08 -16.29 6.98
N LEU A 311 -0.11 -17.62 6.94
CA LEU A 311 -1.20 -18.41 7.53
C LEU A 311 -1.29 -18.32 9.06
N ASN A 312 -0.18 -17.93 9.70
CA ASN A 312 -0.08 -17.85 11.15
C ASN A 312 0.39 -16.46 11.58
N GLU A 313 -0.20 -15.98 12.67
CA GLU A 313 0.19 -14.74 13.32
C GLU A 313 1.60 -14.85 13.91
N LYS A 314 2.47 -13.89 13.58
CA LYS A 314 3.83 -13.81 14.08
C LYS A 314 3.87 -12.94 15.34
N ARG A 315 4.43 -13.47 16.42
CA ARG A 315 4.60 -12.72 17.67
C ARG A 315 5.85 -11.82 17.60
N VAL A 316 5.66 -10.52 17.84
CA VAL A 316 6.73 -9.53 18.03
C VAL A 316 6.67 -9.00 19.44
N ALA A 317 7.68 -9.31 20.24
CA ALA A 317 7.78 -8.83 21.62
C ALA A 317 8.67 -7.58 21.68
N PHE A 318 8.28 -6.58 22.46
CA PHE A 318 9.05 -5.37 22.77
C PHE A 318 9.38 -5.34 24.25
N SER A 319 10.66 -5.16 24.57
CA SER A 319 11.10 -4.90 25.95
C SER A 319 10.81 -3.46 26.36
N ARG A 320 10.87 -3.17 27.68
CA ARG A 320 10.64 -1.81 28.19
C ARG A 320 11.59 -0.77 27.59
N ALA A 321 12.88 -1.09 27.54
CA ALA A 321 13.90 -0.23 26.95
C ALA A 321 13.62 0.05 25.47
N GLU A 322 13.23 -0.98 24.70
CA GLU A 322 12.89 -0.79 23.29
C GLU A 322 11.65 0.08 23.06
N ILE A 323 10.70 0.08 23.99
CA ILE A 323 9.53 0.97 23.97
C ILE A 323 9.95 2.41 24.26
N ASP A 324 10.78 2.61 25.29
CA ASP A 324 11.23 3.93 25.72
C ASP A 324 12.16 4.58 24.66
N ASP A 325 12.98 3.78 23.97
CA ASP A 325 13.83 4.19 22.86
C ASP A 325 13.08 4.36 21.53
N GLY A 326 11.78 4.02 21.48
CA GLY A 326 10.96 4.11 20.27
C GLY A 326 11.39 3.16 19.14
N LYS A 327 11.98 2.01 19.47
CA LYS A 327 12.54 1.07 18.49
C LYS A 327 11.48 0.50 17.55
N VAL A 328 11.81 0.45 16.26
CA VAL A 328 11.01 -0.20 15.22
C VAL A 328 11.49 -1.63 15.01
N LYS A 329 10.57 -2.59 14.89
CA LYS A 329 10.86 -3.98 14.53
C LYS A 329 10.16 -4.33 13.22
N THR A 330 10.94 -4.82 12.26
CA THR A 330 10.48 -5.20 10.93
C THR A 330 10.27 -6.70 10.83
N LEU A 331 9.12 -7.10 10.29
CA LEU A 331 8.80 -8.49 9.96
C LEU A 331 8.67 -8.66 8.46
N SER A 332 9.10 -9.83 7.98
CA SER A 332 8.98 -10.25 6.59
C SER A 332 8.00 -11.42 6.47
N SER A 333 7.16 -11.42 5.44
CA SER A 333 6.29 -12.56 5.10
C SER A 333 7.10 -13.80 4.67
N SER A 334 6.58 -14.99 4.98
CA SER A 334 7.22 -16.27 4.66
C SER A 334 6.25 -17.35 4.13
N GLY A 335 4.94 -17.10 4.07
CA GLY A 335 3.89 -18.12 3.81
C GLY A 335 3.10 -18.02 2.50
N LEU A 336 3.66 -17.43 1.44
CA LEU A 336 2.92 -16.97 0.25
C LEU A 336 2.14 -18.07 -0.50
N VAL A 337 2.76 -19.23 -0.76
CA VAL A 337 2.18 -20.30 -1.61
C VAL A 337 1.05 -21.05 -0.90
N ALA A 338 1.17 -21.28 0.40
CA ALA A 338 0.16 -21.99 1.16
C ALA A 338 -1.10 -21.13 1.39
N GLY A 339 -0.95 -19.81 1.54
CA GLY A 339 -2.06 -18.85 1.59
C GLY A 339 -2.84 -18.78 0.28
N ALA A 340 -2.14 -18.78 -0.85
CA ALA A 340 -2.73 -18.80 -2.19
C ALA A 340 -3.68 -19.98 -2.41
N ALA A 341 -3.18 -21.20 -2.18
CA ALA A 341 -3.93 -22.44 -2.42
C ALA A 341 -5.17 -22.55 -1.52
N LYS A 342 -5.05 -22.15 -0.24
CA LYS A 342 -6.17 -22.11 0.69
C LYS A 342 -7.24 -21.11 0.25
N SER A 343 -6.84 -19.91 -0.15
CA SER A 343 -7.76 -18.85 -0.56
C SER A 343 -8.60 -19.25 -1.78
N LEU A 344 -7.97 -19.81 -2.81
CA LEU A 344 -8.67 -20.27 -4.01
C LEU A 344 -9.66 -21.42 -3.71
N SER A 345 -9.31 -22.31 -2.79
CA SER A 345 -10.20 -23.40 -2.36
C SER A 345 -11.40 -22.90 -1.57
N ASP A 346 -11.21 -21.88 -0.72
CA ASP A 346 -12.23 -21.39 0.20
C ASP A 346 -13.13 -20.30 -0.43
N ARG A 347 -12.65 -19.58 -1.46
CA ARG A 347 -13.24 -18.31 -1.94
C ARG A 347 -13.36 -18.20 -3.46
N MET A 348 -13.64 -19.31 -4.13
CA MET A 348 -14.01 -19.33 -5.54
C MET A 348 -15.50 -19.68 -5.67
N GLU A 349 -16.28 -18.75 -6.24
CA GLU A 349 -17.72 -18.85 -6.42
C GLU A 349 -18.10 -18.54 -7.87
N LEU A 350 -18.95 -19.38 -8.46
CA LEU A 350 -19.46 -19.21 -9.82
C LEU A 350 -20.95 -19.54 -9.81
N ASP A 351 -21.79 -18.55 -10.11
CA ASP A 351 -23.23 -18.68 -10.25
C ASP A 351 -23.65 -18.40 -11.70
N VAL A 352 -24.43 -19.32 -12.28
CA VAL A 352 -24.91 -19.22 -13.65
C VAL A 352 -26.43 -19.20 -13.62
N ASN A 353 -27.01 -18.05 -13.93
CA ASN A 353 -28.46 -17.88 -14.00
C ASN A 353 -28.94 -17.91 -15.45
N VAL A 354 -29.89 -18.80 -15.72
CA VAL A 354 -30.49 -19.03 -17.04
C VAL A 354 -31.99 -18.77 -16.95
N LEU A 355 -32.47 -17.75 -17.66
CA LEU A 355 -33.90 -17.42 -17.69
C LEU A 355 -34.62 -18.25 -18.78
N GLY A 356 -35.43 -19.21 -18.33
CA GLY A 356 -36.58 -19.70 -19.09
C GLY A 356 -36.37 -20.83 -20.12
N LEU A 357 -35.23 -21.53 -20.13
CA LEU A 357 -35.00 -22.67 -21.03
C LEU A 357 -34.37 -23.85 -20.30
N VAL A 358 -34.86 -25.06 -20.62
CA VAL A 358 -34.18 -26.34 -20.35
C VAL A 358 -32.95 -26.37 -21.25
N LEU A 359 -31.85 -25.74 -20.82
CA LEU A 359 -30.59 -25.76 -21.57
C LEU A 359 -29.88 -27.09 -21.34
N ASP A 360 -29.46 -27.73 -22.43
CA ASP A 360 -28.52 -28.84 -22.40
C ASP A 360 -27.21 -28.38 -21.72
N LEU A 361 -26.75 -29.14 -20.72
CA LEU A 361 -25.50 -28.91 -20.00
C LEU A 361 -24.31 -28.66 -20.94
N LYS A 362 -24.32 -29.27 -22.14
CA LYS A 362 -23.27 -29.05 -23.15
C LYS A 362 -23.27 -27.63 -23.71
N ALA A 363 -24.44 -27.05 -23.97
CA ALA A 363 -24.54 -25.67 -24.46
C ALA A 363 -24.04 -24.67 -23.41
N LEU A 364 -24.30 -24.94 -22.13
CA LEU A 364 -23.78 -24.14 -21.02
C LEU A 364 -22.24 -24.20 -20.96
N THR A 365 -21.65 -25.39 -21.08
CA THR A 365 -20.18 -25.55 -21.07
C THR A 365 -19.49 -24.85 -22.25
N THR A 366 -20.11 -24.84 -23.43
CA THR A 366 -19.57 -24.14 -24.61
C THR A 366 -19.60 -22.63 -24.42
N VAL A 367 -20.71 -22.09 -23.92
CA VAL A 367 -20.84 -20.64 -23.65
C VAL A 367 -19.84 -20.18 -22.59
N ILE A 368 -19.68 -20.96 -21.51
CA ILE A 368 -18.67 -20.67 -20.48
C ILE A 368 -17.26 -20.74 -21.09
N GLY A 369 -16.96 -21.77 -21.90
CA GLY A 369 -15.67 -21.94 -22.56
C GLY A 369 -15.31 -20.79 -23.51
N GLU A 370 -16.26 -20.35 -24.35
CA GLU A 370 -16.07 -19.20 -25.25
C GLU A 370 -15.89 -17.89 -24.48
N THR A 371 -16.60 -17.72 -23.37
CA THR A 371 -16.47 -16.51 -22.55
C THR A 371 -15.13 -16.47 -21.82
N VAL A 372 -14.67 -17.60 -21.26
CA VAL A 372 -13.34 -17.72 -20.67
C VAL A 372 -12.27 -17.48 -21.72
N ALA A 373 -12.44 -17.97 -22.95
CA ALA A 373 -11.51 -17.73 -24.05
C ALA A 373 -11.42 -16.25 -24.46
N LEU A 374 -12.53 -15.50 -24.41
CA LEU A 374 -12.56 -14.05 -24.65
C LEU A 374 -11.89 -13.24 -23.51
N ALA A 375 -12.00 -13.72 -22.27
CA ALA A 375 -11.44 -13.08 -21.08
C ALA A 375 -9.96 -13.42 -20.84
N ALA A 376 -9.51 -14.59 -21.30
CA ALA A 376 -8.20 -15.14 -20.99
C ALA A 376 -7.01 -14.21 -21.33
N PRO A 377 -6.94 -13.54 -22.50
CA PRO A 377 -5.79 -12.67 -22.81
C PRO A 377 -5.69 -11.44 -21.88
N VAL A 378 -6.83 -10.91 -21.43
CA VAL A 378 -6.87 -9.77 -20.50
C VAL A 378 -6.44 -10.23 -19.11
N LEU A 379 -6.95 -11.38 -18.67
CA LEU A 379 -6.57 -11.98 -17.39
C LEU A 379 -5.09 -12.35 -17.37
N ASP A 380 -4.55 -12.94 -18.43
CA ASP A 380 -3.13 -13.28 -18.56
C ASP A 380 -2.26 -12.03 -18.52
N THR A 381 -2.66 -10.95 -19.21
CA THR A 381 -1.90 -9.70 -19.18
C THR A 381 -1.90 -9.09 -17.78
N VAL A 382 -3.07 -9.01 -17.12
CA VAL A 382 -3.22 -8.49 -15.76
C VAL A 382 -2.44 -9.35 -14.76
N LEU A 383 -2.51 -10.68 -14.87
CA LEU A 383 -1.75 -11.59 -14.02
C LEU A 383 -0.24 -11.45 -14.28
N SER A 384 0.20 -11.29 -15.54
CA SER A 384 1.61 -11.09 -15.89
C SER A 384 2.15 -9.75 -15.39
N ASP A 385 1.36 -8.69 -15.50
CA ASP A 385 1.70 -7.36 -14.97
C ASP A 385 1.71 -7.40 -13.45
N LEU A 386 0.72 -8.02 -12.79
CA LEU A 386 0.69 -8.16 -11.34
C LEU A 386 1.85 -9.00 -10.82
N THR A 387 2.21 -10.09 -11.50
CA THR A 387 3.37 -10.91 -11.12
C THR A 387 4.70 -10.20 -11.36
N GLY A 388 4.79 -9.36 -12.40
CA GLY A 388 5.93 -8.46 -12.62
C GLY A 388 6.02 -7.32 -11.59
N LEU A 389 4.88 -6.73 -11.23
CA LEU A 389 4.71 -5.72 -10.18
C LEU A 389 5.13 -6.29 -8.82
N LEU A 390 4.76 -7.54 -8.54
CA LEU A 390 5.08 -8.24 -7.30
C LEU A 390 6.50 -8.82 -7.27
N GLY A 391 7.37 -8.41 -8.20
CA GLY A 391 8.79 -8.77 -8.31
C GLY A 391 9.34 -9.27 -6.98
N VAL A 392 9.47 -10.60 -6.89
CA VAL A 392 9.39 -11.40 -5.65
C VAL A 392 10.31 -10.88 -4.55
N GLN A 393 9.86 -9.88 -3.78
CA GLN A 393 10.45 -9.45 -2.52
C GLN A 393 9.36 -8.93 -1.57
N VAL A 394 8.86 -9.92 -0.82
CA VAL A 394 8.36 -9.90 0.55
C VAL A 394 7.76 -8.57 1.06
N GLY A 395 6.44 -8.53 1.18
CA GLY A 395 5.77 -7.51 1.98
C GLY A 395 6.31 -7.51 3.40
N GLN A 396 6.72 -6.33 3.87
CA GLN A 396 7.24 -6.14 5.22
C GLN A 396 6.28 -5.32 6.06
N ALA A 397 6.28 -5.59 7.36
CA ALA A 397 5.55 -4.82 8.36
C ALA A 397 6.51 -4.24 9.38
N ASP A 398 6.46 -2.92 9.54
CA ASP A 398 7.20 -2.18 10.56
C ASP A 398 6.28 -1.93 11.74
N THR A 399 6.69 -2.42 12.90
CA THR A 399 5.93 -2.29 14.14
C THR A 399 6.70 -1.49 15.17
N ARG A 400 5.97 -0.67 15.93
CA ARG A 400 6.53 0.09 17.06
C ARG A 400 5.47 0.18 18.15
N VAL A 401 5.89 0.09 19.41
CA VAL A 401 5.02 0.36 20.55
C VAL A 401 5.26 1.81 20.98
N ASN A 402 4.21 2.61 20.95
CA ASN A 402 4.26 4.06 21.16
C ASN A 402 4.19 4.42 22.64
N ALA A 403 3.47 3.61 23.43
CA ALA A 403 3.29 3.85 24.85
C ALA A 403 2.98 2.55 25.59
N LEU A 404 3.44 2.48 26.84
CA LEU A 404 3.06 1.45 27.80
C LEU A 404 2.76 2.12 29.16
N ARG A 405 1.58 1.83 29.71
CA ARG A 405 1.10 2.31 31.01
C ARG A 405 0.65 1.13 31.83
N CYS A 406 1.34 0.90 32.94
CA CYS A 406 0.99 -0.17 33.85
C CYS A 406 0.39 0.43 35.11
N GLY A 407 -0.91 0.22 35.32
CA GLY A 407 -1.65 0.69 36.48
C GLY A 407 -1.06 0.17 37.80
N LYS A 408 -1.48 0.72 38.93
CA LYS A 408 -1.08 0.18 40.23
C LYS A 408 -1.84 -1.12 40.49
N ALA A 409 -1.21 -2.07 41.19
CA ALA A 409 -1.91 -3.27 41.66
C ALA A 409 -3.07 -2.84 42.57
N ARG A 410 -4.27 -3.34 42.31
CA ARG A 410 -5.42 -3.18 43.19
C ARG A 410 -5.94 -4.56 43.59
N LEU A 411 -6.43 -4.67 44.82
CA LEU A 411 -7.08 -5.88 45.31
C LEU A 411 -8.36 -6.11 44.49
N VAL A 412 -8.59 -7.36 44.09
CA VAL A 412 -9.81 -7.79 43.37
C VAL A 412 -10.59 -8.80 44.19
#